data_AF-A0A6H9G3P4-F1
#
_entry.id   AF-A0A6H9G3P4-F1
#
_cell.length_a   1.000
_cell.length_b   1.000
_cell.length_c   1.000
_cell.angle_alpha   90.00
_cell.angle_beta   90.00
_cell.angle_gamma   90.00
#
_symmetry.space_group_name_H-M   'P 1'
#
loop_
_entity.id
_entity.type
_entity.pdbx_description
1 polymer ?
#
loop_
_entity_poly.entity_id
_entity_poly.type
_entity_poly.pdbx_seq_one_letter_code
_entity_poly.pdbx_strand_id
1 'polypeptide(L)'
;MTINTQTVTISNKDIDIDAYLAIPDRVGIYPAIIVIQEIFGVNDHIRNVTRRIAQEGYIAIAPAIYQRFAPGFETGYSMADIEIGRQYKEKTKAAELLSDIQATIDYLYSLPQVQKTGVGTIGFCFGGHVVYLVSTLEDIKVTASFYGAGITTGTPGGGQATVKVTPQIKGTIYAFFGMLDASIPQKQVDEIEHALIRYQIPHRVFRYENADHGFFCDQRASYNAKAAKSAWDHVLELFSLLKS
;
A
#
# COMPACT_ATOMS: atom_id res chain seq x y z
N MET A 1 -10.27 11.21 -15.69
CA MET A 1 -9.19 11.95 -16.38
C MET A 1 -8.48 10.99 -17.33
N THR A 2 -8.00 11.43 -18.50
CA THR A 2 -7.14 10.58 -19.38
C THR A 2 -5.75 10.43 -18.74
N ILE A 3 -5.15 9.26 -18.88
CA ILE A 3 -3.89 8.90 -18.23
C ILE A 3 -2.95 8.16 -19.20
N ASN A 4 -1.65 8.29 -18.93
CA ASN A 4 -0.57 7.58 -19.59
C ASN A 4 0.03 6.61 -18.58
N THR A 5 0.42 5.43 -19.06
CA THR A 5 0.99 4.40 -18.21
C THR A 5 2.28 3.87 -18.81
N GLN A 6 3.28 3.62 -17.97
CA GLN A 6 4.58 3.10 -18.39
C GLN A 6 5.22 2.27 -17.29
N THR A 7 6.09 1.35 -17.67
CA THR A 7 7.04 0.73 -16.74
C THR A 7 8.25 1.64 -16.61
N VAL A 8 8.70 1.86 -15.38
CA VAL A 8 9.89 2.65 -15.05
C VAL A 8 10.80 1.86 -14.14
N THR A 9 12.05 2.29 -14.07
CA THR A 9 13.06 1.68 -13.20
C THR A 9 13.48 2.69 -12.15
N ILE A 10 13.46 2.27 -10.89
CA ILE A 10 13.85 3.03 -9.71
C ILE A 10 15.19 2.48 -9.22
N SER A 11 16.26 3.26 -9.36
CA SER A 11 17.57 2.86 -8.85
C SER A 11 17.65 3.03 -7.34
N ASN A 12 18.04 1.97 -6.64
CA ASN A 12 18.28 1.95 -5.19
C ASN A 12 19.58 1.21 -4.87
N LYS A 13 20.68 1.95 -4.75
CA LYS A 13 22.03 1.37 -4.53
C LYS A 13 22.35 0.37 -5.65
N ASP A 14 22.52 -0.91 -5.31
CA ASP A 14 22.91 -1.98 -6.22
C ASP A 14 21.72 -2.72 -6.85
N ILE A 15 20.48 -2.22 -6.68
CA ILE A 15 19.29 -2.79 -7.32
C ILE A 15 18.51 -1.75 -8.11
N ASP A 16 18.00 -2.18 -9.25
CA ASP A 16 17.04 -1.47 -10.08
C ASP A 16 15.66 -2.12 -9.91
N ILE A 17 14.72 -1.35 -9.37
CA ILE A 17 13.36 -1.79 -9.02
C ILE A 17 12.40 -1.37 -10.13
N ASP A 18 11.79 -2.35 -10.78
CA ASP A 18 10.74 -2.07 -11.76
C ASP A 18 9.48 -1.56 -11.06
N ALA A 19 8.82 -0.59 -11.68
CA ALA A 19 7.59 -0.01 -11.16
C ALA A 19 6.61 0.31 -12.28
N TYR A 20 5.32 0.10 -12.01
CA TYR A 20 4.25 0.54 -12.90
C TYR A 20 3.81 1.96 -12.53
N LEU A 21 4.00 2.91 -13.44
CA LEU A 21 3.69 4.32 -13.27
C LEU A 21 2.45 4.69 -14.09
N ALA A 22 1.48 5.36 -13.47
CA ALA A 22 0.35 6.00 -14.12
C ALA A 22 0.33 7.49 -13.81
N ILE A 23 0.29 8.32 -14.86
CA ILE A 23 0.32 9.78 -14.75
C ILE A 23 -0.89 10.41 -15.46
N PRO A 24 -1.45 11.51 -14.95
CA PRO A 24 -2.39 12.34 -15.68
C PRO A 24 -1.79 12.88 -16.99
N ASP A 25 -2.57 12.85 -18.08
CA ASP A 25 -2.09 13.34 -19.39
C ASP A 25 -2.05 14.86 -19.49
N ARG A 26 -2.81 15.53 -18.63
CA ARG A 26 -2.90 16.97 -18.63
C ARG A 26 -1.65 17.57 -17.95
N VAL A 27 -1.17 18.67 -18.49
CA VAL A 27 -0.11 19.46 -17.84
C VAL A 27 -0.58 19.93 -16.47
N GLY A 28 0.22 19.67 -15.44
CA GLY A 28 -0.06 20.05 -14.06
C GLY A 28 1.00 19.56 -13.10
N ILE A 29 0.88 20.02 -11.85
CA ILE A 29 1.60 19.50 -10.69
C ILE A 29 0.61 18.69 -9.88
N TYR A 30 0.95 17.44 -9.56
CA TYR A 30 0.04 16.47 -8.97
C TYR A 30 0.62 15.89 -7.67
N PRO A 31 -0.20 15.69 -6.63
CA PRO A 31 0.20 14.84 -5.51
C PRO A 31 0.47 13.41 -5.97
N ALA A 32 1.40 12.73 -5.31
CA ALA A 32 1.80 11.37 -5.68
C ALA A 32 1.36 10.32 -4.65
N ILE A 33 1.02 9.13 -5.13
CA ILE A 33 0.61 7.97 -4.33
C ILE A 33 1.44 6.74 -4.72
N ILE A 34 1.98 6.04 -3.73
CA ILE A 34 2.67 4.77 -3.90
C ILE A 34 1.70 3.63 -3.59
N VAL A 35 1.54 2.69 -4.52
CA VAL A 35 0.63 1.54 -4.43
C VAL A 35 1.44 0.26 -4.17
N ILE A 36 1.23 -0.37 -3.02
CA ILE A 36 1.96 -1.56 -2.62
C ILE A 36 1.12 -2.82 -2.86
N GLN A 37 1.73 -3.75 -3.58
CA GLN A 37 1.14 -5.03 -3.97
C GLN A 37 0.70 -5.93 -2.80
N GLU A 38 -0.20 -6.86 -3.11
CA GLU A 38 -0.42 -8.07 -2.32
C GLU A 38 0.79 -9.04 -2.46
N ILE A 39 0.61 -10.30 -2.07
CA ILE A 39 1.63 -11.35 -2.27
C ILE A 39 1.79 -11.79 -3.75
N PHE A 40 1.00 -11.23 -4.66
CA PHE A 40 0.87 -11.68 -6.05
C PHE A 40 1.67 -10.85 -7.06
N GLY A 41 2.56 -9.97 -6.61
CA GLY A 41 3.28 -9.06 -7.51
C GLY A 41 2.46 -7.82 -7.89
N VAL A 42 3.03 -7.01 -8.79
CA VAL A 42 2.35 -5.85 -9.39
C VAL A 42 1.38 -6.33 -10.50
N ASN A 43 0.43 -7.19 -10.13
CA ASN A 43 -0.49 -7.84 -11.06
C ASN A 43 -1.57 -6.88 -11.61
N ASP A 44 -2.51 -7.41 -12.40
CA ASP A 44 -3.57 -6.62 -13.03
C ASP A 44 -4.43 -5.82 -12.05
N HIS A 45 -4.71 -6.35 -10.86
CA HIS A 45 -5.45 -5.63 -9.83
C HIS A 45 -4.66 -4.41 -9.34
N ILE A 46 -3.37 -4.58 -9.02
CA ILE A 46 -2.51 -3.49 -8.56
C ILE A 46 -2.36 -2.42 -9.65
N ARG A 47 -2.12 -2.82 -10.90
CA ARG A 47 -2.09 -1.87 -12.03
C ARG A 47 -3.41 -1.15 -12.23
N ASN A 48 -4.55 -1.84 -12.07
CA ASN A 48 -5.87 -1.22 -12.14
C ASN A 48 -6.05 -0.15 -11.07
N VAL A 49 -5.67 -0.43 -9.81
CA VAL A 49 -5.74 0.55 -8.72
C VAL A 49 -4.83 1.74 -9.00
N THR A 50 -3.59 1.52 -9.45
CA THR A 50 -2.68 2.59 -9.84
C THR A 50 -3.29 3.51 -10.92
N ARG A 51 -3.93 2.92 -11.94
CA ARG A 51 -4.66 3.70 -12.97
C ARG A 51 -5.85 4.46 -12.39
N ARG A 52 -6.67 3.84 -11.53
CA ARG A 52 -7.81 4.49 -10.88
C ARG A 52 -7.37 5.71 -10.07
N ILE A 53 -6.30 5.59 -9.30
CA ILE A 53 -5.73 6.71 -8.54
C ILE A 53 -5.29 7.83 -9.49
N ALA A 54 -4.63 7.49 -10.60
CA ALA A 54 -4.23 8.50 -11.58
C ALA A 54 -5.42 9.22 -12.23
N GLN A 55 -6.53 8.51 -12.45
CA GLN A 55 -7.77 9.09 -12.99
C GLN A 55 -8.42 10.11 -12.04
N GLU A 56 -8.12 10.06 -10.74
CA GLU A 56 -8.57 10.98 -9.68
C GLU A 56 -7.65 12.22 -9.51
N GLY A 57 -6.67 12.37 -10.40
CA GLY A 57 -5.76 13.52 -10.44
C GLY A 57 -4.55 13.39 -9.53
N TYR A 58 -3.98 12.19 -9.44
CA TYR A 58 -2.73 11.91 -8.72
C TYR A 58 -1.71 11.30 -9.68
N ILE A 59 -0.41 11.41 -9.36
CA ILE A 59 0.59 10.54 -9.96
C ILE A 59 0.64 9.26 -9.12
N ALA A 60 0.50 8.08 -9.72
CA ALA A 60 0.45 6.83 -8.99
C ALA A 60 1.55 5.87 -9.47
N ILE A 61 2.30 5.27 -8.54
CA ILE A 61 3.39 4.35 -8.86
C ILE A 61 3.29 3.08 -8.01
N ALA A 62 3.49 1.92 -8.63
CA ALA A 62 3.52 0.62 -7.95
C ALA A 62 4.90 -0.05 -8.12
N PRO A 63 5.82 0.09 -7.15
CA PRO A 63 7.12 -0.57 -7.20
C PRO A 63 7.02 -2.07 -6.90
N ALA A 64 7.80 -2.89 -7.63
CA ALA A 64 7.88 -4.34 -7.43
C ALA A 64 8.72 -4.68 -6.20
N ILE A 65 8.08 -4.82 -5.04
CA ILE A 65 8.78 -5.04 -3.75
C ILE A 65 9.47 -6.42 -3.63
N TYR A 66 9.33 -7.29 -4.64
CA TYR A 66 9.99 -8.60 -4.74
C TYR A 66 11.19 -8.62 -5.69
N GLN A 67 11.56 -7.46 -6.25
CA GLN A 67 12.62 -7.35 -7.27
C GLN A 67 13.92 -8.06 -6.88
N ARG A 68 14.32 -8.02 -5.60
CA ARG A 68 15.58 -8.62 -5.11
C ARG A 68 15.71 -10.12 -5.37
N PHE A 69 14.60 -10.84 -5.48
CA PHE A 69 14.62 -12.31 -5.56
C PHE A 69 13.65 -12.89 -6.58
N ALA A 70 12.72 -12.09 -7.12
CA ALA A 70 11.80 -12.49 -8.18
C ALA A 70 11.44 -11.29 -9.09
N PRO A 71 12.40 -10.79 -9.90
CA PRO A 71 12.13 -9.73 -10.88
C PRO A 71 10.97 -10.09 -11.81
N GLY A 72 10.07 -9.14 -12.06
CA GLY A 72 8.91 -9.34 -12.93
C GLY A 72 7.87 -10.32 -12.40
N PHE A 73 7.96 -10.76 -11.13
CA PHE A 73 6.97 -11.67 -10.57
C PHE A 73 5.60 -11.01 -10.48
N GLU A 74 4.63 -11.67 -11.10
CA GLU A 74 3.21 -11.44 -10.90
C GLU A 74 2.44 -12.75 -11.09
N THR A 75 1.29 -12.86 -10.44
CA THR A 75 0.42 -14.01 -10.60
C THR A 75 -1.05 -13.68 -10.30
N GLY A 76 -1.93 -14.67 -10.52
CA GLY A 76 -3.34 -14.66 -10.17
C GLY A 76 -3.60 -15.01 -8.70
N TYR A 77 -4.69 -15.73 -8.44
CA TYR A 77 -5.24 -15.95 -7.10
C TYR A 77 -5.51 -17.42 -6.78
N SER A 78 -4.93 -18.36 -7.54
CA SER A 78 -5.06 -19.79 -7.26
C SER A 78 -4.35 -20.18 -5.96
N MET A 79 -4.60 -21.39 -5.45
CA MET A 79 -3.89 -21.90 -4.28
C MET A 79 -2.37 -22.01 -4.51
N ALA A 80 -1.94 -22.34 -5.73
CA ALA A 80 -0.53 -22.37 -6.10
C ALA A 80 0.09 -20.96 -6.07
N ASP A 81 -0.67 -19.96 -6.53
CA ASP A 81 -0.27 -18.55 -6.54
C ASP A 81 -0.10 -17.99 -5.13
N ILE A 82 -1.01 -18.37 -4.22
CA ILE A 82 -0.93 -18.04 -2.80
C ILE A 82 0.33 -18.64 -2.18
N GLU A 83 0.63 -19.91 -2.49
CA GLU A 83 1.80 -20.59 -1.93
C GLU A 83 3.10 -19.92 -2.37
N ILE A 84 3.31 -19.70 -3.68
CA ILE A 84 4.52 -19.03 -4.18
C ILE A 84 4.61 -17.58 -3.70
N GLY A 85 3.50 -16.85 -3.65
CA GLY A 85 3.45 -15.49 -3.14
C GLY A 85 3.87 -15.39 -1.66
N ARG A 86 3.44 -16.35 -0.83
CA ARG A 86 3.88 -16.43 0.58
C ARG A 86 5.38 -16.69 0.68
N GLN A 87 5.93 -17.59 -0.14
CA GLN A 87 7.37 -17.85 -0.14
C GLN A 87 8.19 -16.60 -0.46
N TYR A 88 7.71 -15.75 -1.36
CA TYR A 88 8.34 -14.47 -1.69
C TYR A 88 8.14 -13.41 -0.61
N LYS A 89 6.95 -13.30 -0.03
CA LYS A 89 6.68 -12.46 1.14
C LYS A 89 7.69 -12.74 2.26
N GLU A 90 7.91 -14.01 2.63
CA GLU A 90 8.79 -14.38 3.75
C GLU A 90 10.27 -14.02 3.52
N LYS A 91 10.69 -13.78 2.27
CA LYS A 91 12.05 -13.32 1.95
C LYS A 91 12.26 -11.82 2.15
N THR A 92 11.20 -11.04 2.24
CA THR A 92 11.30 -9.58 2.40
C THR A 92 11.81 -9.19 3.80
N LYS A 93 12.52 -8.07 3.88
CA LYS A 93 13.00 -7.50 5.14
C LYS A 93 12.53 -6.06 5.30
N ALA A 94 12.18 -5.67 6.52
CA ALA A 94 11.68 -4.33 6.81
C ALA A 94 12.64 -3.21 6.37
N ALA A 95 13.94 -3.37 6.62
CA ALA A 95 14.94 -2.37 6.21
C ALA A 95 15.06 -2.24 4.69
N GLU A 96 14.93 -3.34 3.95
CA GLU A 96 14.95 -3.33 2.48
C GLU A 96 13.68 -2.65 1.95
N LEU A 97 12.50 -2.98 2.48
CA LEU A 97 11.24 -2.35 2.12
C LEU A 97 11.26 -0.83 2.39
N LEU A 98 11.74 -0.39 3.55
CA LEU A 98 11.90 1.03 3.86
C LEU A 98 12.85 1.72 2.87
N SER A 99 13.98 1.08 2.54
CA SER A 99 14.96 1.59 1.56
C SER A 99 14.35 1.68 0.15
N ASP A 100 13.56 0.70 -0.26
CA ASP A 100 12.96 0.61 -1.59
C ASP A 100 11.84 1.65 -1.76
N ILE A 101 11.03 1.87 -0.71
CA ILE A 101 10.02 2.93 -0.73
C ILE A 101 10.65 4.32 -0.64
N GLN A 102 11.73 4.52 0.13
CA GLN A 102 12.44 5.80 0.10
C GLN A 102 12.97 6.12 -1.31
N ALA A 103 13.60 5.16 -1.99
CA ALA A 103 14.05 5.35 -3.37
C ALA A 103 12.87 5.66 -4.33
N THR A 104 11.70 5.08 -4.07
CA THR A 104 10.47 5.39 -4.83
C THR A 104 10.01 6.84 -4.61
N ILE A 105 10.10 7.36 -3.37
CA ILE A 105 9.82 8.77 -3.06
C ILE A 105 10.81 9.67 -3.79
N ASP A 106 12.10 9.35 -3.73
CA ASP A 106 13.15 10.13 -4.39
C ASP A 106 12.96 10.17 -5.91
N TYR A 107 12.58 9.03 -6.51
CA TYR A 107 12.20 8.95 -7.92
C TYR A 107 11.01 9.84 -8.24
N LEU A 108 9.93 9.79 -7.45
CA LEU A 108 8.76 10.64 -7.65
C LEU A 108 9.15 12.13 -7.58
N TYR A 109 9.97 12.54 -6.62
CA TYR A 109 10.45 13.92 -6.51
C TYR A 109 11.41 14.35 -7.63
N SER A 110 11.95 13.42 -8.42
CA SER A 110 12.69 13.74 -9.65
C SER A 110 11.77 14.14 -10.81
N LEU A 111 10.49 13.72 -10.78
CA LEU A 111 9.53 14.03 -11.83
C LEU A 111 9.07 15.50 -11.72
N PRO A 112 9.12 16.29 -12.80
CA PRO A 112 8.72 17.70 -12.77
C PRO A 112 7.23 17.92 -12.49
N GLN A 113 6.40 16.88 -12.67
CA GLN A 113 4.96 16.90 -12.48
C GLN A 113 4.53 16.58 -11.04
N VAL A 114 5.45 16.21 -10.14
CA VAL A 114 5.11 15.80 -8.77
C VAL A 114 5.15 16.99 -7.79
N GLN A 115 4.11 17.11 -6.98
CA GLN A 115 4.05 18.02 -5.83
C GLN A 115 4.99 17.53 -4.72
N LYS A 116 5.97 18.35 -4.34
CA LYS A 116 7.04 17.98 -3.38
C LYS A 116 6.70 18.38 -1.94
N THR A 117 5.52 18.02 -1.45
CA THR A 117 5.06 18.33 -0.08
C THR A 117 4.78 17.08 0.74
N GLY A 118 5.26 15.92 0.27
CA GLY A 118 4.90 14.61 0.78
C GLY A 118 4.05 13.80 -0.21
N VAL A 119 4.01 12.48 0.03
CA VAL A 119 3.30 11.50 -0.79
C VAL A 119 2.31 10.70 0.07
N GLY A 120 1.38 10.05 -0.60
CA GLY A 120 0.50 9.06 0.02
C GLY A 120 0.95 7.64 -0.26
N THR A 121 0.51 6.69 0.56
CA THR A 121 0.67 5.26 0.32
C THR A 121 -0.66 4.53 0.44
N ILE A 122 -0.83 3.49 -0.34
CA ILE A 122 -1.92 2.53 -0.23
C ILE A 122 -1.40 1.13 -0.46
N GLY A 123 -1.84 0.17 0.33
CA GLY A 123 -1.38 -1.21 0.20
C GLY A 123 -2.43 -2.20 0.64
N PHE A 124 -2.39 -3.39 0.04
CA PHE A 124 -3.40 -4.43 0.19
C PHE A 124 -2.79 -5.72 0.71
N CYS A 125 -3.45 -6.41 1.66
CA CYS A 125 -2.97 -7.67 2.24
C CYS A 125 -1.58 -7.48 2.85
N PHE A 126 -0.57 -8.16 2.33
CA PHE A 126 0.82 -7.95 2.72
C PHE A 126 1.24 -6.49 2.49
N GLY A 127 0.85 -5.88 1.37
CA GLY A 127 1.04 -4.45 1.13
C GLY A 127 0.38 -3.57 2.18
N GLY A 128 -0.74 -4.00 2.78
CA GLY A 128 -1.40 -3.30 3.89
C GLY A 128 -0.51 -3.26 5.14
N HIS A 129 0.19 -4.34 5.43
CA HIS A 129 1.22 -4.40 6.47
C HIS A 129 2.43 -3.53 6.10
N VAL A 130 2.91 -3.63 4.85
CA VAL A 130 4.06 -2.84 4.38
C VAL A 130 3.78 -1.34 4.46
N VAL A 131 2.60 -0.85 4.05
CA VAL A 131 2.30 0.59 4.14
C VAL A 131 2.19 1.08 5.58
N TYR A 132 1.75 0.25 6.52
CA TYR A 132 1.82 0.57 7.95
C TYR A 132 3.28 0.76 8.39
N LEU A 133 4.17 -0.16 8.00
CA LEU A 133 5.60 -0.06 8.31
C LEU A 133 6.24 1.20 7.69
N VAL A 134 6.02 1.44 6.41
CA VAL A 134 6.69 2.55 5.70
C VAL A 134 6.09 3.92 6.03
N SER A 135 4.90 3.99 6.66
CA SER A 135 4.32 5.25 7.16
C SER A 135 5.16 5.98 8.23
N THR A 136 6.26 5.35 8.65
CA THR A 136 7.31 5.94 9.48
C THR A 136 8.30 6.83 8.72
N LEU A 137 8.33 6.76 7.38
CA LEU A 137 9.15 7.63 6.54
C LEU A 137 8.61 9.06 6.54
N GLU A 138 9.51 10.03 6.58
CA GLU A 138 9.18 11.45 6.80
C GLU A 138 8.24 12.02 5.73
N ASP A 139 8.41 11.64 4.47
CA ASP A 139 7.62 12.13 3.35
C ASP A 139 6.25 11.45 3.18
N ILE A 140 5.95 10.39 3.94
CA ILE A 140 4.63 9.74 3.88
C ILE A 140 3.66 10.49 4.79
N LYS A 141 2.73 11.23 4.18
CA LYS A 141 1.77 12.10 4.89
C LYS A 141 0.38 11.48 5.05
N VAL A 142 0.02 10.56 4.17
CA VAL A 142 -1.22 9.78 4.27
C VAL A 142 -1.00 8.32 3.94
N THR A 143 -1.70 7.42 4.62
CA THR A 143 -1.54 5.96 4.45
C THR A 143 -2.89 5.25 4.48
N ALA A 144 -3.20 4.47 3.45
CA ALA A 144 -4.37 3.61 3.38
C ALA A 144 -3.95 2.13 3.49
N SER A 145 -4.11 1.54 4.69
CA SER A 145 -3.76 0.15 4.96
C SER A 145 -5.00 -0.75 4.82
N PHE A 146 -5.04 -1.57 3.77
CA PHE A 146 -6.15 -2.51 3.54
C PHE A 146 -5.78 -3.91 4.03
N TYR A 147 -6.56 -4.42 4.98
CA TYR A 147 -6.49 -5.78 5.53
C TYR A 147 -5.04 -6.25 5.74
N GLY A 148 -4.27 -5.41 6.44
CA GLY A 148 -2.85 -5.61 6.73
C GLY A 148 -2.59 -6.72 7.73
N ALA A 149 -2.58 -7.96 7.28
CA ALA A 149 -2.32 -9.12 8.13
C ALA A 149 -0.87 -9.13 8.63
N GLY A 150 -0.66 -9.44 9.91
CA GLY A 150 0.67 -9.60 10.51
C GLY A 150 1.23 -8.38 11.23
N ILE A 151 0.57 -7.22 11.16
CA ILE A 151 1.02 -5.97 11.81
C ILE A 151 1.29 -6.16 13.31
N THR A 152 0.44 -6.90 14.02
CA THR A 152 0.55 -7.12 15.47
C THR A 152 1.36 -8.36 15.86
N THR A 153 1.75 -9.20 14.89
CA THR A 153 2.37 -10.49 15.17
C THR A 153 3.82 -10.59 14.69
N GLY A 154 4.25 -9.74 13.75
CA GLY A 154 5.60 -9.77 13.25
C GLY A 154 5.99 -8.55 12.42
N THR A 155 7.19 -8.62 11.86
CA THR A 155 7.76 -7.62 10.95
C THR A 155 8.45 -8.38 9.81
N PRO A 156 8.41 -7.89 8.57
CA PRO A 156 9.13 -8.52 7.45
C PRO A 156 10.61 -8.75 7.79
N GLY A 157 11.08 -9.98 7.64
CA GLY A 157 12.46 -10.38 8.00
C GLY A 157 12.67 -10.72 9.48
N GLY A 158 11.60 -10.75 10.29
CA GLY A 158 11.65 -11.06 11.72
C GLY A 158 11.83 -9.83 12.61
N GLY A 159 11.76 -10.04 13.93
CA GLY A 159 11.88 -8.99 14.94
C GLY A 159 10.56 -8.70 15.67
N GLN A 160 10.50 -7.55 16.36
CA GLN A 160 9.30 -7.12 17.06
C GLN A 160 8.15 -6.86 16.08
N ALA A 161 6.91 -7.07 16.52
CA ALA A 161 5.73 -6.78 15.71
C ALA A 161 5.74 -5.32 15.20
N THR A 162 5.31 -5.13 13.96
CA THR A 162 5.30 -3.80 13.32
C THR A 162 4.45 -2.78 14.06
N VAL A 163 3.40 -3.19 14.80
CA VAL A 163 2.65 -2.30 15.71
C VAL A 163 3.53 -1.60 16.76
N LYS A 164 4.78 -2.01 16.97
CA LYS A 164 5.71 -1.31 17.86
C LYS A 164 6.31 -0.05 17.26
N VAL A 165 6.26 0.13 15.93
CA VAL A 165 6.74 1.34 15.26
C VAL A 165 5.68 2.44 15.14
N THR A 166 4.46 2.22 15.64
CA THR A 166 3.38 3.23 15.65
C THR A 166 3.79 4.63 16.12
N PRO A 167 4.61 4.81 17.17
CA PRO A 167 5.04 6.15 17.62
C PRO A 167 5.84 6.93 16.58
N GLN A 168 6.36 6.24 15.55
CA GLN A 168 7.21 6.81 14.52
C GLN A 168 6.41 7.22 13.27
N ILE A 169 5.10 6.90 13.21
CA ILE A 169 4.24 7.25 12.09
C ILE A 169 4.14 8.78 11.96
N LYS A 170 4.32 9.28 10.74
CA LYS A 170 4.48 10.72 10.45
C LYS A 170 3.22 11.39 9.92
N GLY A 171 2.29 10.60 9.40
CA GLY A 171 1.12 11.06 8.67
C GLY A 171 -0.21 10.56 9.25
N THR A 172 -1.29 10.80 8.50
CA THR A 172 -2.62 10.28 8.80
C THR A 172 -2.77 8.86 8.23
N ILE A 173 -3.27 7.91 9.03
CA ILE A 173 -3.47 6.53 8.59
C ILE A 173 -4.92 6.10 8.66
N TYR A 174 -5.49 5.67 7.54
CA TYR A 174 -6.78 4.98 7.50
C TYR A 174 -6.53 3.48 7.31
N ALA A 175 -7.10 2.67 8.19
CA ALA A 175 -7.00 1.22 8.12
C ALA A 175 -8.37 0.59 7.84
N PHE A 176 -8.43 -0.38 6.93
CA PHE A 176 -9.66 -0.96 6.43
C PHE A 176 -9.67 -2.48 6.64
N PHE A 177 -10.59 -2.99 7.45
CA PHE A 177 -10.67 -4.41 7.81
C PHE A 177 -12.04 -5.00 7.48
N GLY A 178 -12.03 -6.22 6.91
CA GLY A 178 -13.23 -7.05 6.82
C GLY A 178 -13.37 -7.88 8.09
N MET A 179 -14.57 -7.90 8.69
CA MET A 179 -14.78 -8.56 9.98
C MET A 179 -14.97 -10.09 9.88
N LEU A 180 -15.09 -10.63 8.66
CA LEU A 180 -15.08 -12.07 8.40
C LEU A 180 -13.66 -12.62 8.15
N ASP A 181 -12.65 -11.74 8.09
CA ASP A 181 -11.26 -12.11 7.82
C ASP A 181 -10.64 -12.88 8.99
N ALA A 182 -10.61 -14.20 8.86
CA ALA A 182 -10.02 -15.09 9.86
C ALA A 182 -8.49 -14.91 10.01
N SER A 183 -7.82 -14.31 9.03
CA SER A 183 -6.38 -14.04 9.13
C SER A 183 -6.05 -12.82 10.00
N ILE A 184 -7.06 -11.97 10.28
CA ILE A 184 -6.95 -10.79 11.14
C ILE A 184 -8.09 -10.80 12.16
N PRO A 185 -7.98 -11.59 13.24
CA PRO A 185 -8.97 -11.60 14.30
C PRO A 185 -9.24 -10.20 14.86
N GLN A 186 -10.47 -9.95 15.33
CA GLN A 186 -10.90 -8.63 15.84
C GLN A 186 -9.93 -8.05 16.89
N LYS A 187 -9.38 -8.90 17.76
CA LYS A 187 -8.38 -8.51 18.75
C LYS A 187 -7.13 -7.84 18.14
N GLN A 188 -6.69 -8.28 16.96
CA GLN A 188 -5.57 -7.65 16.26
C GLN A 188 -5.96 -6.29 15.70
N VAL A 189 -7.18 -6.15 15.17
CA VAL A 189 -7.71 -4.85 14.74
C VAL A 189 -7.77 -3.87 15.93
N ASP A 190 -8.27 -4.33 17.08
CA ASP A 190 -8.33 -3.55 18.31
C ASP A 190 -6.93 -3.15 18.80
N GLU A 191 -5.95 -4.04 18.71
CA GLU A 191 -4.57 -3.74 19.09
C GLU A 191 -3.95 -2.66 18.19
N ILE A 192 -4.20 -2.70 16.88
CA ILE A 192 -3.77 -1.66 15.94
C ILE A 192 -4.42 -0.31 16.30
N GLU A 193 -5.74 -0.30 16.50
CA GLU A 193 -6.50 0.91 16.85
C GLU A 193 -6.03 1.50 18.19
N HIS A 194 -5.87 0.66 19.22
CA HIS A 194 -5.35 1.07 20.51
C HIS A 194 -3.94 1.66 20.43
N ALA A 195 -3.06 1.11 19.58
CA ALA A 195 -1.72 1.68 19.38
C ALA A 195 -1.80 3.07 18.74
N LEU A 196 -2.64 3.24 17.72
CA LEU A 196 -2.85 4.54 17.05
C LEU A 196 -3.41 5.59 18.01
N ILE A 197 -4.40 5.21 18.84
CA ILE A 197 -4.96 6.07 19.91
C ILE A 197 -3.88 6.43 20.93
N ARG A 198 -3.14 5.43 21.45
CA ARG A 198 -2.13 5.61 22.50
C ARG A 198 -1.06 6.63 22.10
N TYR A 199 -0.62 6.60 20.85
CA TYR A 199 0.41 7.49 20.33
C TYR A 199 -0.14 8.71 19.62
N GLN A 200 -1.46 8.95 19.71
CA GLN A 200 -2.14 10.12 19.14
C GLN A 200 -1.88 10.31 17.65
N ILE A 201 -1.73 9.20 16.91
CA ILE A 201 -1.58 9.23 15.45
C ILE A 201 -2.93 9.63 14.85
N PRO A 202 -3.03 10.61 13.93
CA PRO A 202 -4.28 10.89 13.23
C PRO A 202 -4.73 9.66 12.45
N HIS A 203 -5.91 9.12 12.77
CA HIS A 203 -6.34 7.86 12.17
C HIS A 203 -7.85 7.69 12.07
N ARG A 204 -8.26 6.73 11.23
CA ARG A 204 -9.59 6.11 11.25
C ARG A 204 -9.43 4.61 11.00
N VAL A 205 -10.17 3.80 11.75
CA VAL A 205 -10.24 2.35 11.53
C VAL A 205 -11.64 2.00 11.06
N PHE A 206 -11.74 1.46 9.85
CA PHE A 206 -12.98 1.05 9.22
C PHE A 206 -13.14 -0.46 9.33
N ARG A 207 -14.31 -0.88 9.81
CA ARG A 207 -14.69 -2.27 10.06
C ARG A 207 -15.91 -2.62 9.21
N TYR A 208 -15.75 -3.58 8.31
CA TYR A 208 -16.80 -4.00 7.37
C TYR A 208 -17.34 -5.38 7.77
N GLU A 209 -18.49 -5.40 8.44
CA GLU A 209 -19.09 -6.61 9.06
C GLU A 209 -19.21 -7.82 8.13
N ASN A 210 -19.56 -7.60 6.86
CA ASN A 210 -19.82 -8.67 5.89
C ASN A 210 -18.71 -8.82 4.83
N ALA A 211 -17.51 -8.33 5.12
CA ALA A 211 -16.37 -8.39 4.21
C ALA A 211 -15.29 -9.33 4.74
N ASP A 212 -14.64 -10.04 3.83
CA ASP A 212 -13.54 -10.97 4.11
C ASP A 212 -12.20 -10.37 3.63
N HIS A 213 -11.10 -11.10 3.80
CA HIS A 213 -9.80 -10.73 3.30
C HIS A 213 -9.82 -10.49 1.79
N GLY A 214 -9.19 -9.40 1.33
CA GLY A 214 -9.18 -9.08 -0.10
C GLY A 214 -10.48 -8.50 -0.64
N PHE A 215 -11.41 -8.03 0.22
CA PHE A 215 -12.73 -7.54 -0.19
C PHE A 215 -12.73 -6.43 -1.24
N PHE A 216 -11.62 -5.71 -1.38
CA PHE A 216 -11.47 -4.62 -2.34
C PHE A 216 -11.17 -5.10 -3.76
N CYS A 217 -10.63 -6.31 -3.91
CA CYS A 217 -10.20 -6.87 -5.19
C CYS A 217 -11.39 -7.48 -5.94
N ASP A 218 -11.82 -6.83 -7.01
CA ASP A 218 -12.94 -7.22 -7.89
C ASP A 218 -12.68 -8.45 -8.76
N GLN A 219 -11.46 -8.98 -8.72
CA GLN A 219 -11.03 -10.19 -9.43
C GLN A 219 -11.07 -11.45 -8.54
N ARG A 220 -11.47 -11.31 -7.27
CA ARG A 220 -11.51 -12.39 -6.28
C ARG A 220 -12.94 -12.70 -5.85
N ALA A 221 -13.18 -13.95 -5.45
CA ALA A 221 -14.46 -14.38 -4.89
C ALA A 221 -14.82 -13.64 -3.58
N SER A 222 -13.83 -13.12 -2.85
CA SER A 222 -14.05 -12.35 -1.62
C SER A 222 -14.47 -10.90 -1.86
N TYR A 223 -14.55 -10.45 -3.12
CA TYR A 223 -14.97 -9.09 -3.46
C TYR A 223 -16.31 -8.74 -2.81
N ASN A 224 -16.33 -7.64 -2.06
CA ASN A 224 -17.55 -7.08 -1.51
C ASN A 224 -17.75 -5.68 -2.08
N ALA A 225 -18.60 -5.55 -3.10
CA ALA A 225 -18.81 -4.29 -3.81
C ALA A 225 -19.21 -3.11 -2.90
N LYS A 226 -20.04 -3.36 -1.87
CA LYS A 226 -20.48 -2.33 -0.94
C LYS A 226 -19.32 -1.84 -0.06
N ALA A 227 -18.55 -2.77 0.51
CA ALA A 227 -17.38 -2.44 1.32
C ALA A 227 -16.28 -1.79 0.48
N ALA A 228 -16.00 -2.31 -0.72
CA ALA A 228 -15.00 -1.77 -1.63
C ALA A 228 -15.33 -0.34 -2.07
N LYS A 229 -16.60 -0.07 -2.41
CA LYS A 229 -17.04 1.29 -2.74
C LYS A 229 -16.87 2.24 -1.55
N SER A 230 -17.36 1.87 -0.37
CA SER A 230 -17.24 2.71 0.82
C SER A 230 -15.78 2.97 1.18
N ALA A 231 -14.92 1.95 1.11
CA ALA A 231 -13.49 2.10 1.36
C ALA A 231 -12.83 3.03 0.35
N TRP A 232 -13.20 2.92 -0.93
CA TRP A 232 -12.70 3.85 -1.97
C TRP A 232 -13.09 5.30 -1.68
N ASP A 233 -14.35 5.56 -1.29
CA ASP A 233 -14.80 6.91 -0.94
C ASP A 233 -13.94 7.51 0.19
N HIS A 234 -13.60 6.72 1.22
CA HIS A 234 -12.71 7.13 2.32
C HIS A 234 -11.23 7.24 1.92
N VAL A 235 -10.77 6.46 0.94
CA VAL A 235 -9.42 6.62 0.37
C VAL A 235 -9.31 7.97 -0.33
N LEU A 236 -10.32 8.37 -1.11
CA LEU A 236 -10.33 9.68 -1.77
C LEU A 236 -10.43 10.83 -0.76
N GLU A 237 -11.21 10.64 0.31
CA GLU A 237 -11.25 11.57 1.45
C GLU A 237 -9.85 11.74 2.06
N LEU A 238 -9.16 10.64 2.38
CA LEU A 238 -7.80 10.66 2.91
C LEU A 238 -6.81 11.35 1.96
N PHE A 239 -6.81 10.96 0.68
CA PHE A 239 -5.87 11.50 -0.30
C PHE A 239 -6.13 12.96 -0.63
N SER A 240 -7.33 13.48 -0.34
CA SER A 240 -7.61 14.91 -0.49
C SER A 240 -6.74 15.78 0.42
N LEU A 241 -6.22 15.22 1.54
CA LEU A 241 -5.32 15.92 2.46
C LEU A 241 -3.95 16.27 1.83
N LEU A 242 -3.58 15.65 0.70
CA LEU A 242 -2.37 15.99 -0.05
C LEU A 242 -2.58 17.13 -1.06
N LYS A 243 -3.83 17.42 -1.41
CA LYS A 243 -4.15 18.49 -2.36
C LYS A 243 -3.99 19.82 -1.61
N SER A 244 -3.20 20.71 -2.19
CA SER A 244 -3.02 22.08 -1.70
C SER A 244 -4.16 22.99 -2.15
#